data_AF-A0A356VZB9-F1
#
_entry.id   AF-A0A356VZB9-F1
#
_cell.length_a   1.000
_cell.length_b   1.000
_cell.length_c   1.000
_cell.angle_alpha   90.00
_cell.angle_beta   90.00
_cell.angle_gamma   90.00
#
_symmetry.space_group_name_H-M   'P 1'
#
loop_
_entity.id
_entity.type
_entity.pdbx_description
1 polymer ?
#
loop_
_entity_poly.entity_id
_entity_poly.type
_entity_poly.pdbx_seq_one_letter_code
_entity_poly.pdbx_strand_id
1 'polypeptide(L)' 'EFTKTIPAKKGRASYLGERSVGHQDPGATSATILLAALTEYC' A
#
# COMPACT_ATOMS: atom_id res chain seq x y z
N GLU A 1 -5.89 -3.72 -2.45
CA GLU A 1 -6.16 -4.01 -3.87
C GLU A 1 -5.65 -2.97 -4.87
N PHE A 2 -6.15 -1.72 -4.93
CA PHE A 2 -5.76 -0.77 -5.98
C PHE A 2 -4.24 -0.51 -6.09
N THR A 3 -3.51 -0.53 -4.97
CA THR A 3 -2.06 -0.30 -4.98
C THR A 3 -1.27 -1.33 -5.80
N LYS A 4 -1.84 -2.52 -6.07
CA LYS A 4 -1.25 -3.53 -6.97
C LYS A 4 -1.23 -3.08 -8.43
N THR A 5 -2.09 -2.17 -8.86
CA THR A 5 -2.27 -1.84 -10.28
C THR A 5 -1.43 -0.65 -10.74
N ILE A 6 -0.63 -0.05 -9.85
CA ILE A 6 0.16 1.14 -10.13
C ILE A 6 1.65 0.91 -9.81
N PRO A 7 2.58 1.49 -10.58
CA PRO A 7 4.00 1.41 -10.28
C PRO A 7 4.33 2.30 -9.06
N ALA A 8 5.19 1.79 -8.19
CA ALA A 8 5.67 2.51 -7.01
C ALA A 8 6.58 3.68 -7.41
N LYS A 9 6.21 4.90 -7.02
CA LYS A 9 6.97 6.13 -7.31
C LYS A 9 7.83 6.64 -6.14
N LYS A 10 7.64 6.09 -4.95
CA LYS A 10 8.33 6.48 -3.71
C LYS A 10 8.66 5.25 -2.86
N GLY A 11 9.59 5.42 -1.92
CA GLY A 11 9.99 4.38 -0.96
C GLY A 11 10.91 3.30 -1.56
N ARG A 12 11.13 2.21 -0.83
CA ARG A 12 12.01 1.11 -1.28
C ARG A 12 11.46 0.37 -2.50
N ALA A 13 10.15 0.28 -2.63
CA ALA A 13 9.50 -0.38 -3.77
C ALA A 13 9.74 0.36 -5.09
N SER A 14 10.01 1.67 -5.08
CA SER A 14 10.28 2.42 -6.30
C SER A 14 11.60 2.04 -6.97
N TYR A 15 12.52 1.39 -6.26
CA TYR A 15 13.76 0.86 -6.85
C TYR A 15 13.49 -0.27 -7.86
N LEU A 16 12.32 -0.91 -7.79
CA LEU A 16 11.92 -1.99 -8.67
C LEU A 16 11.22 -1.50 -9.94
N GLY A 17 10.85 -0.21 -10.03
CA GLY A 17 10.14 0.36 -11.17
C GLY A 17 8.86 -0.42 -11.51
N GLU A 18 8.67 -0.76 -12.78
CA GLU A 18 7.53 -1.54 -13.28
C GLU A 18 7.37 -2.91 -12.60
N ARG A 19 8.44 -3.51 -12.06
CA ARG A 19 8.38 -4.79 -11.35
C ARG A 19 7.64 -4.70 -10.00
N SER A 20 7.37 -3.49 -9.51
CA SER A 20 6.54 -3.28 -8.32
C SER A 20 5.05 -3.52 -8.57
N VAL A 21 4.60 -3.41 -9.82
CA VAL A 21 3.20 -3.68 -10.21
C VAL A 21 2.87 -5.15 -9.89
N GLY A 22 1.63 -5.39 -9.47
CA GLY A 22 1.13 -6.68 -8.98
C GLY A 22 1.29 -6.89 -7.47
N HIS A 23 2.08 -6.05 -6.78
CA HIS A 23 2.33 -6.17 -5.34
C HIS A 23 1.56 -5.11 -4.56
N GLN A 24 0.88 -5.54 -3.50
CA GLN A 24 0.13 -4.61 -2.65
C GLN A 24 1.09 -3.78 -1.82
N ASP A 25 0.86 -2.48 -1.76
CA ASP A 25 1.65 -1.62 -0.89
C ASP A 25 1.40 -1.98 0.60
N PRO A 26 2.45 -2.36 1.35
CA PRO A 26 2.29 -2.70 2.76
C PRO A 26 1.92 -1.47 3.60
N GLY A 27 2.39 -0.27 3.23
CA GLY A 27 2.07 0.98 3.93
C GLY A 27 0.57 1.29 3.89
N ALA A 28 -0.04 1.24 2.71
CA ALA A 28 -1.47 1.39 2.51
C ALA A 28 -2.29 0.33 3.26
N THR A 29 -1.77 -0.91 3.34
CA THR A 29 -2.42 -2.00 4.07
C THR A 29 -2.42 -1.71 5.58
N SER A 30 -1.28 -1.33 6.15
CA SER A 30 -1.19 -0.94 7.57
C SER A 30 -2.06 0.27 7.90
N ALA A 31 -2.11 1.28 7.02
CA ALA A 31 -2.98 2.44 7.20
C ALA A 31 -4.47 2.05 7.20
N THR A 32 -4.87 1.10 6.35
CA THR A 32 -6.24 0.59 6.33
C THR A 32 -6.58 -0.10 7.66
N ILE A 33 -5.67 -0.89 8.22
CA ILE A 33 -5.86 -1.54 9.53
C ILE A 33 -6.00 -0.49 10.64
N LEU A 34 -5.14 0.54 10.66
CA LEU A 34 -5.21 1.61 11.64
C LEU A 34 -6.54 2.36 11.58
N LEU A 35 -7.01 2.69 10.38
CA LEU A 35 -8.29 3.36 10.19
C LEU A 35 -9.46 2.46 10.57
N ALA A 36 -9.42 1.17 10.22
CA ALA A 36 -10.45 0.21 10.63
C ALA A 36 -10.56 0.14 12.15
N ALA A 37 -9.43 0.00 12.85
CA ALA A 37 -9.41 0.01 14.31
C ALA A 37 -9.96 1.32 14.88
N LEU A 38 -9.54 2.47 14.35
CA LEU A 38 -10.09 3.77 14.80
C LEU A 38 -11.62 3.83 14.62
N THR A 39 -12.13 3.30 13.51
CA THR A 39 -13.56 3.29 13.20
C THR A 39 -14.34 2.31 14.10
N GLU A 40 -13.73 1.21 14.52
CA GLU A 40 -14.34 0.25 15.45
C GLU A 40 -14.44 0.79 16.90
N TYR A 41 -13.52 1.68 17.30
CA TYR A 41 -13.48 2.24 18.66
C TYR A 41 -14.31 3.53 18.82
N CYS A 42 -14.67 4.21 17.74
CA CYS A 42 -15.50 5.42 17.75
C CYS A 42 -16.97 5.11 17.51
#